data_AF-A0A6P0TW75-F1
#
_entry.id   AF-A0A6P0TW75-F1
#
_cell.length_a   1.000
_cell.length_b   1.000
_cell.length_c   1.000
_cell.angle_alpha   90.00
_cell.angle_beta   90.00
_cell.angle_gamma   90.00
#
_symmetry.space_group_name_H-M   'P 1'
#
loop_
_entity.id
_entity.type
_entity.pdbx_description
1 polymer ?
#
loop_
_entity_poly.entity_id
_entity_poly.type
_entity_poly.pdbx_seq_one_letter_code
_entity_poly.pdbx_strand_id
1 'polypeptide(L)'
;MSALIEALERIRKLHLKHQPLVAEELQPGLTRGQIDELVKNLPFSLPEELYELYQWRNGMKDLIQWQPFICNRSGMYGFLSLEKALETSQREYEQTLVGYADFLPNWLWIFEA
;
A
#
# COMPACT_ATOMS: atom_id res chain seq x y z
N MET A 1 -5.86 8.41 -15.35
CA MET A 1 -5.17 7.29 -14.66
C MET A 1 -3.69 7.58 -14.83
N SER A 2 -2.95 7.75 -13.73
CA SER A 2 -1.53 8.08 -13.81
C SER A 2 -0.69 6.91 -14.34
N ALA A 3 0.53 7.20 -14.79
CA ALA A 3 1.48 6.20 -15.29
C ALA A 3 1.77 5.09 -14.27
N LEU A 4 1.72 5.42 -12.97
CA LEU A 4 1.84 4.46 -11.88
C LEU A 4 0.72 3.41 -11.94
N ILE A 5 -0.53 3.87 -11.98
CA ILE A 5 -1.69 2.98 -11.98
C ILE A 5 -1.75 2.14 -13.27
N GLU A 6 -1.37 2.72 -14.42
CA GLU A 6 -1.25 1.96 -15.66
C GLU A 6 -0.23 0.82 -15.56
N ALA A 7 0.92 1.07 -14.92
CA ALA A 7 1.94 0.04 -14.70
C ALA A 7 1.44 -1.06 -13.74
N LEU A 8 0.80 -0.67 -12.64
CA LEU A 8 0.24 -1.61 -11.66
C LEU A 8 -0.89 -2.46 -12.26
N GLU A 9 -1.72 -1.89 -13.12
CA GLU A 9 -2.76 -2.64 -13.82
C GLU A 9 -2.18 -3.67 -14.81
N ARG A 10 -1.03 -3.38 -15.43
CA ARG A 10 -0.30 -4.36 -16.24
C ARG A 10 0.22 -5.53 -15.39
N ILE A 11 0.76 -5.24 -14.20
CA ILE A 11 1.19 -6.28 -13.25
C ILE A 11 0.00 -7.12 -12.82
N ARG A 12 -1.12 -6.49 -12.46
CA ARG A 12 -2.36 -7.20 -12.11
C ARG A 12 -2.85 -8.13 -13.22
N LYS A 13 -2.80 -7.70 -14.49
CA LYS A 13 -3.14 -8.54 -15.65
C LYS A 13 -2.21 -9.73 -15.81
N LEU A 14 -0.92 -9.60 -15.47
CA LEU A 14 0.02 -10.72 -15.45
C LEU A 14 -0.36 -11.73 -14.37
N HIS A 15 -0.70 -11.26 -13.17
CA HIS A 15 -1.19 -12.12 -12.08
C HIS A 15 -2.46 -12.87 -12.46
N LEU A 16 -3.46 -12.18 -13.02
CA LEU A 16 -4.70 -12.84 -13.50
C LEU A 16 -4.43 -13.97 -14.50
N LYS A 17 -3.36 -13.87 -15.29
CA LYS A 17 -3.00 -14.88 -16.30
C LYS A 17 -2.21 -16.06 -15.71
N HIS A 18 -1.34 -15.80 -14.74
CA HIS A 18 -0.32 -16.77 -14.30
C HIS A 18 -0.46 -17.21 -12.85
N GLN A 19 -0.98 -16.34 -11.98
CA GLN A 19 -1.17 -16.55 -10.55
C GLN A 19 -2.47 -15.87 -10.08
N PRO A 20 -3.66 -16.39 -10.47
CA PRO A 20 -4.93 -15.72 -10.23
C PRO A 20 -5.20 -15.43 -8.76
N LEU A 21 -4.76 -16.32 -7.86
CA LEU A 21 -4.88 -16.15 -6.41
C LEU A 21 -4.30 -14.82 -5.92
N VAL A 22 -3.13 -14.40 -6.45
CA VAL A 22 -2.50 -13.12 -6.08
C VAL A 22 -3.37 -11.93 -6.49
N ALA A 23 -4.00 -12.00 -7.66
CA ALA A 23 -4.89 -10.95 -8.12
C ALA A 23 -6.22 -10.92 -7.36
N GLU A 24 -6.72 -12.07 -6.90
CA GLU A 24 -7.91 -12.21 -6.06
C GLU A 24 -7.70 -11.70 -4.62
N GLU A 25 -6.44 -11.56 -4.20
CA GLU A 25 -6.10 -10.94 -2.92
C GLU A 25 -6.19 -9.42 -2.94
N LEU A 26 -6.15 -8.78 -4.11
CA LEU A 26 -6.31 -7.34 -4.18
C LEU A 26 -7.72 -6.93 -3.75
N GLN A 27 -7.78 -6.16 -2.67
CA GLN A 27 -9.01 -5.63 -2.13
C GLN A 27 -9.63 -4.60 -3.09
N PRO A 28 -10.96 -4.42 -3.08
CA PRO A 28 -11.60 -3.31 -3.79
C PRO A 28 -10.95 -1.97 -3.43
N GLY A 29 -10.92 -1.05 -4.39
CA GLY A 29 -10.46 0.32 -4.13
C GLY A 29 -11.37 1.05 -3.14
N LEU A 30 -10.78 1.96 -2.39
CA LEU A 30 -11.51 2.83 -1.46
C LEU A 30 -12.14 4.02 -2.19
N THR A 31 -13.20 4.57 -1.63
CA THR A 31 -13.68 5.90 -2.01
C THR A 31 -12.80 6.97 -1.36
N ARG A 32 -12.82 8.19 -1.91
CA ARG A 32 -12.05 9.30 -1.34
C ARG A 32 -12.45 9.58 0.12
N GLY A 33 -13.74 9.57 0.43
CA GLY A 33 -14.23 9.75 1.80
C GLY A 33 -13.81 8.64 2.77
N GLN A 34 -13.65 7.40 2.30
CA GLN A 34 -13.07 6.33 3.14
C GLN A 34 -11.59 6.58 3.42
N ILE A 35 -10.83 7.04 2.43
CA ILE A 35 -9.42 7.41 2.61
C ILE A 35 -9.31 8.59 3.58
N ASP A 36 -10.12 9.64 3.37
CA ASP A 36 -10.16 10.84 4.24
C ASP A 36 -10.42 10.45 5.71
N GLU A 37 -11.36 9.54 5.95
CA GLU A 37 -11.69 9.06 7.29
C GLU A 37 -10.55 8.26 7.94
N LEU A 38 -9.83 7.45 7.16
CA LEU A 38 -8.68 6.68 7.64
C LEU A 38 -7.49 7.58 7.99
N VAL A 39 -7.29 8.66 7.23
CA VAL A 39 -6.13 9.56 7.38
C VAL A 39 -6.43 10.82 8.19
N LYS A 40 -7.65 10.98 8.71
CA LYS A 40 -8.11 12.20 9.41
C LYS A 40 -7.25 12.63 10.59
N ASN A 41 -6.54 11.69 11.21
CA ASN A 41 -5.67 11.94 12.36
C ASN A 41 -4.24 12.31 11.97
N LEU A 42 -3.88 12.23 10.69
CA LEU A 42 -2.57 12.67 10.22
C LEU A 42 -2.51 14.21 10.26
N PRO A 43 -1.38 14.79 10.70
CA PRO A 43 -1.21 16.25 10.75
C PRO A 43 -1.03 16.88 9.37
N PHE A 44 -1.10 16.11 8.30
CA PHE A 44 -0.95 16.52 6.91
C PHE A 44 -1.83 15.66 5.99
N SER A 45 -2.08 16.14 4.79
CA SER A 45 -2.83 15.40 3.77
C SER A 45 -1.89 14.50 2.96
N LEU A 46 -2.40 13.33 2.55
CA LEU A 46 -1.71 12.51 1.57
C LEU A 46 -1.69 13.21 0.20
N PRO A 47 -0.62 13.03 -0.61
CA PRO A 47 -0.60 13.50 -2.00
C PRO A 47 -1.63 12.74 -2.85
N GLU A 48 -2.05 13.35 -3.96
CA GLU A 48 -3.12 12.82 -4.83
C GLU A 48 -2.78 11.45 -5.41
N GLU A 49 -1.49 11.18 -5.65
CA GLU A 49 -1.00 9.90 -6.13
C GLU A 49 -1.34 8.73 -5.19
N LEU A 50 -1.39 8.97 -3.88
CA LEU A 50 -1.81 7.96 -2.91
C LEU A 50 -3.33 7.77 -2.88
N TYR A 51 -4.10 8.84 -3.10
CA TYR A 51 -5.54 8.70 -3.32
C TYR A 51 -5.80 7.85 -4.55
N GLU A 52 -5.17 8.14 -5.69
CA GLU A 52 -5.32 7.35 -6.91
C GLU A 52 -4.94 5.87 -6.69
N LEU A 53 -3.87 5.61 -5.94
CA LEU A 53 -3.41 4.26 -5.63
C LEU A 53 -4.44 3.46 -4.83
N TYR A 54 -4.91 4.01 -3.71
CA TYR A 54 -5.86 3.32 -2.84
C TYR A 54 -7.29 3.31 -3.39
N GLN A 55 -7.64 4.25 -4.28
CA GLN A 55 -8.86 4.18 -5.09
C GLN A 55 -8.81 3.10 -6.17
N TRP A 56 -7.62 2.75 -6.66
CA TRP A 56 -7.46 1.63 -7.58
C TRP A 56 -7.64 0.29 -6.85
N ARG A 57 -6.88 0.04 -5.76
CA ARG A 57 -6.99 -1.15 -4.91
C ARG A 57 -6.51 -0.85 -3.47
N ASN A 58 -7.21 -1.37 -2.47
CA ASN A 58 -6.82 -1.21 -1.06
C ASN A 58 -5.83 -2.29 -0.59
N GLY A 59 -4.71 -2.45 -1.29
CA GLY A 59 -3.74 -3.48 -0.95
C GLY A 59 -4.26 -4.91 -1.12
N MET A 60 -3.54 -5.86 -0.55
CA MET A 60 -3.90 -7.28 -0.48
C MET A 60 -4.61 -7.58 0.84
N LYS A 61 -5.36 -8.68 0.92
CA LYS A 61 -5.88 -9.17 2.21
C LYS A 61 -4.71 -9.67 3.07
N ASP A 62 -4.79 -9.43 4.37
CA ASP A 62 -3.90 -10.02 5.37
C ASP A 62 -4.19 -11.52 5.50
N LEU A 63 -3.68 -12.31 4.55
CA LEU A 63 -3.83 -13.77 4.56
C LEU A 63 -2.70 -14.47 5.31
N ILE A 64 -3.03 -15.67 5.80
CA ILE A 64 -2.12 -16.60 6.51
C ILE A 64 -0.92 -17.00 5.63
N GLN A 65 -1.04 -16.94 4.30
CA GLN A 65 0.04 -17.22 3.37
C GLN A 65 0.41 -15.95 2.63
N TRP A 66 1.56 -15.39 2.96
CA TRP A 66 2.10 -14.20 2.31
C TRP A 66 2.32 -14.48 0.82
N GLN A 67 1.73 -13.64 -0.02
CA GLN A 67 1.88 -13.68 -1.47
C GLN A 67 2.36 -12.31 -1.95
N PRO A 68 3.52 -12.21 -2.61
CA PRO A 68 4.02 -10.92 -3.09
C PRO A 68 3.21 -10.44 -4.29
N PHE A 69 2.84 -9.16 -4.28
CA PHE A 69 2.24 -8.51 -5.43
C PHE A 69 3.29 -8.09 -6.46
N ILE A 70 4.46 -7.63 -6.00
CA ILE A 70 5.57 -7.23 -6.86
C ILE A 70 6.75 -8.15 -6.59
N CYS A 71 7.17 -8.90 -7.61
CA CYS A 71 8.40 -9.69 -7.58
C CYS A 71 9.39 -9.15 -8.60
N ASN A 72 10.55 -8.69 -8.15
CA ASN A 72 11.65 -8.31 -9.03
C ASN A 72 13.00 -8.74 -8.44
N ARG A 73 14.11 -8.37 -9.07
CA ARG A 73 15.46 -8.70 -8.55
C ARG A 73 15.76 -8.09 -7.18
N SER A 74 15.10 -6.99 -6.83
CA SER A 74 15.32 -6.27 -5.58
C SER A 74 14.53 -6.86 -4.41
N GLY A 75 13.54 -7.71 -4.68
CA GLY A 75 12.77 -8.36 -3.63
C GLY A 75 11.39 -8.83 -4.09
N MET A 76 10.67 -9.36 -3.12
CA MET A 76 9.28 -9.74 -3.20
C MET A 76 8.55 -8.80 -2.26
N TYR A 77 7.49 -8.13 -2.72
CA TYR A 77 6.79 -7.12 -1.93
C TYR A 77 5.28 -7.34 -2.00
N GLY A 78 4.65 -7.46 -0.83
CA GLY A 78 3.21 -7.35 -0.67
C GLY A 78 2.76 -5.90 -0.83
N PHE A 79 1.51 -5.70 -1.23
CA PHE A 79 0.89 -4.37 -1.26
C PHE A 79 -0.03 -4.24 -0.03
N LEU A 80 0.33 -3.39 0.92
CA LEU A 80 -0.43 -3.24 2.17
C LEU A 80 -1.73 -2.45 1.93
N SER A 81 -2.79 -2.82 2.65
CA SER A 81 -3.97 -1.96 2.74
C SER A 81 -3.59 -0.63 3.40
N LEU A 82 -4.37 0.43 3.18
CA LEU A 82 -4.08 1.74 3.75
C LEU A 82 -4.02 1.67 5.28
N GLU A 83 -4.95 0.95 5.89
CA GLU A 83 -4.99 0.72 7.33
C GLU A 83 -3.69 0.07 7.83
N LYS A 84 -3.23 -0.96 7.12
CA LYS A 84 -2.02 -1.69 7.50
C LYS A 84 -0.76 -0.86 7.27
N ALA A 85 -0.71 -0.13 6.16
CA ALA A 85 0.38 0.78 5.86
C ALA A 85 0.52 1.85 6.96
N LEU A 86 -0.58 2.44 7.42
CA LEU A 86 -0.59 3.42 8.52
C LEU A 86 -0.14 2.79 9.84
N GLU A 87 -0.68 1.61 10.20
CA GLU A 87 -0.31 0.87 11.41
C GLU A 87 1.18 0.53 11.42
N THR A 88 1.69 -0.06 10.33
CA THR A 88 3.10 -0.43 10.18
C THR A 88 3.98 0.82 10.28
N SER A 89 3.65 1.89 9.56
CA SER A 89 4.45 3.12 9.56
C SER A 89 4.48 3.79 10.93
N GLN A 90 3.36 3.80 11.65
CA GLN A 90 3.30 4.31 13.02
C GLN A 90 4.17 3.46 13.96
N ARG A 91 4.07 2.13 13.87
CA ARG A 91 4.90 1.22 14.66
C ARG A 91 6.38 1.43 14.40
N GLU A 92 6.79 1.51 13.14
CA GLU A 92 8.20 1.76 12.78
C GLU A 92 8.67 3.12 13.30
N TYR A 93 7.84 4.17 13.22
CA TYR A 93 8.12 5.49 13.79
C TYR A 93 8.33 5.44 15.31
N GLU A 94 7.44 4.75 16.04
CA GLU A 94 7.56 4.57 17.49
C GLU A 94 8.83 3.78 17.87
N GLN A 95 9.22 2.80 17.07
CA GLN A 95 10.42 1.98 17.30
C GLN A 95 11.73 2.68 16.94
N THR A 96 11.73 3.56 15.94
CA THR A 96 12.91 4.36 15.56
C THR A 96 13.14 5.56 16.49
N LEU A 97 12.13 5.94 17.28
CA LEU A 97 12.18 7.04 18.24
C LEU A 97 12.78 6.66 19.60
N VAL A 98 14.07 6.34 19.57
CA VAL A 98 14.99 6.88 20.58
C VAL A 98 15.60 8.17 19.98
N GLY A 99 14.79 9.24 19.79
CA GLY A 99 15.31 10.62 19.85
C GLY A 99 15.12 11.63 18.70
N TYR A 100 14.48 11.36 17.56
CA TYR A 100 14.28 12.39 16.50
C TYR A 100 12.86 12.44 15.93
N ALA A 101 12.12 13.49 16.30
CA ALA A 101 10.66 13.65 16.15
C ALA A 101 10.16 14.14 14.79
N ASP A 102 10.80 13.73 13.69
CA ASP A 102 10.36 14.11 12.33
C ASP A 102 9.98 12.86 11.53
N PHE A 103 8.86 12.93 10.79
CA PHE A 103 8.51 11.90 9.81
C PHE A 103 9.64 11.79 8.77
N LEU A 104 10.24 10.61 8.66
CA LEU A 104 11.26 10.37 7.65
C LEU A 104 10.68 10.52 6.23
N PRO A 105 11.48 10.91 5.23
CA PRO A 105 11.08 10.77 3.83
C PRO A 105 10.64 9.33 3.56
N ASN A 106 9.53 9.16 2.84
CA ASN A 106 8.90 7.85 2.58
C ASN A 106 8.44 7.10 3.84
N TRP A 107 7.97 7.83 4.85
CA TRP A 107 7.48 7.26 6.11
C TRP A 107 6.33 6.27 5.91
N LEU A 108 5.51 6.41 4.86
CA LEU A 108 4.37 5.51 4.62
C LEU A 108 4.83 4.25 3.87
N TRP A 109 4.81 3.13 4.57
CA TRP A 109 5.20 1.82 4.05
C TRP A 109 4.03 1.19 3.30
N ILE A 110 4.00 1.38 1.99
CA ILE A 110 2.92 0.91 1.10
C ILE A 110 3.20 -0.51 0.60
N PHE A 111 4.47 -0.80 0.32
CA PHE A 111 4.94 -2.10 -0.13
C PHE A 111 5.90 -2.66 0.90
N GLU A 112 5.61 -3.86 1.42
CA GLU A 112 6.37 -4.51 2.49
C GLU A 112 6.94 -5.84 1.98
N ALA A 113 8.21 -6.10 2.32
CA ALA A 113 8.95 -7.29 1.87
C ALA A 113 8.79 -8.50 2.79
#